data_AF-A0A3L5H8W8-F1
#
_entry.id   AF-A0A3L5H8W8-F1
#
_cell.length_a   1.000
_cell.length_b   1.000
_cell.length_c   1.000
_cell.angle_alpha   90.00
_cell.angle_beta   90.00
_cell.angle_gamma   90.00
#
_symmetry.space_group_name_H-M   'P 1'
#
loop_
_entity.id
_entity.type
_entity.pdbx_description
1 polymer ?
#
loop_
_entity_poly.entity_id
_entity_poly.type
_entity_poly.pdbx_seq_one_letter_code
_entity_poly.pdbx_strand_id
1 'polypeptide(L)'
;MNNTLPDDIEQLKALLIAQQAVIVRLSGEITGYAREISSLRALVAKLQRMLFGRSSEKSREKIEKKIARAETRITELQNRLGEAQLQLTSMAGETAPKTSDSPVRKALPATLPRDRQVISPAETECPVCSGKLKPLGESISEQLDIINTAFRVIETVRPKLACSRCDCIVQAPQPPKTIERSYASPALLARIIMAKFAEHLPLYRQSEIYARQGVELHRNTMGRWVDIMGEQLRPLYDELKHYVLMPGKVHADDTPVNVLEPGQGKTRTGRLWVYVRDDRNAGSTMPAAVWFSYSPDRKGIHPQQHLADYRGILQADAYAGYNALYESGQVTEAACMAHARRKIHDVHARAPTDITTEALQRIGELYAIEAEIRGSPAEERLAVRKARTVPLMQSLYEWLQGQMSTLSRHSDTAKAFTYLLKQWDALNEYCRNGWVEIDNNLCENALRVVALGRRNYMFFGSDGGGESAAVMYSLIGSCKLNGIEPETWLRHVISVINTWPANRVKELLPWNVTQSVN
;
A
#
# COMPACT_ATOMS: atom_id res chain seq x y z
N MET A 1 0.96 -50.23 -9.45
CA MET A 1 -0.06 -51.18 -8.99
C MET A 1 -0.89 -51.57 -10.20
N ASN A 2 -1.08 -52.86 -10.44
CA ASN A 2 -1.88 -53.38 -11.56
C ASN A 2 -3.32 -52.87 -11.44
N ASN A 3 -3.77 -52.09 -12.43
CA ASN A 3 -5.09 -51.48 -12.48
C ASN A 3 -6.03 -52.36 -13.33
N THR A 4 -6.23 -53.60 -12.92
CA THR A 4 -7.14 -54.54 -13.60
C THR A 4 -8.53 -54.39 -13.02
N LEU A 5 -9.40 -53.69 -13.74
CA LEU A 5 -10.84 -53.64 -13.47
C LEU A 5 -11.47 -55.01 -13.77
N PRO A 6 -12.54 -55.43 -13.07
CA PRO A 6 -13.25 -56.67 -13.38
C PRO A 6 -13.97 -56.60 -14.73
N ASP A 7 -13.98 -57.69 -15.50
CA ASP A 7 -14.70 -57.79 -16.78
C ASP A 7 -16.21 -58.10 -16.63
N ASP A 8 -16.68 -58.34 -15.39
CA ASP A 8 -18.10 -58.57 -15.09
C ASP A 8 -18.88 -57.27 -14.91
N ILE A 9 -19.95 -57.10 -15.68
CA ILE A 9 -20.78 -55.89 -15.73
C ILE A 9 -21.45 -55.63 -14.37
N GLU A 10 -21.90 -56.67 -13.66
CA GLU A 10 -22.55 -56.50 -12.37
C GLU A 10 -21.55 -56.09 -11.28
N GLN A 11 -20.33 -56.62 -11.31
CA GLN A 11 -19.23 -56.14 -10.46
C GLN A 11 -18.84 -54.68 -10.76
N LEU A 12 -18.80 -54.26 -12.03
CA LEU A 12 -18.53 -52.87 -12.40
C LEU A 12 -19.63 -51.90 -11.92
N LYS A 13 -20.91 -52.28 -12.01
CA LYS A 13 -22.02 -51.49 -11.46
C LYS A 13 -21.91 -51.36 -9.94
N ALA A 14 -21.56 -52.43 -9.24
CA ALA A 14 -21.35 -52.41 -7.79
C ALA A 14 -20.21 -51.46 -7.37
N LEU A 15 -19.09 -51.48 -8.11
CA LEU A 15 -17.97 -50.55 -7.89
C LEU A 15 -18.36 -49.08 -8.13
N LEU A 16 -19.15 -48.80 -9.17
CA LEU A 16 -19.60 -47.44 -9.49
C LEU A 16 -20.58 -46.89 -8.44
N ILE A 17 -21.49 -47.73 -7.93
CA ILE A 17 -22.38 -47.36 -6.82
C ILE A 17 -21.57 -47.07 -5.55
N ALA A 18 -20.57 -47.90 -5.23
CA ALA A 18 -19.69 -47.68 -4.09
C ALA A 18 -18.88 -46.38 -4.22
N GLN A 19 -18.34 -46.08 -5.41
CA GLN A 19 -17.63 -44.84 -5.69
C GLN A 19 -18.53 -43.61 -5.56
N GLN A 20 -19.75 -43.68 -6.10
CA GLN A 20 -20.74 -42.60 -6.02
C GLN A 20 -21.14 -42.29 -4.56
N ALA A 21 -21.31 -43.33 -3.73
CA ALA A 21 -21.62 -43.16 -2.31
C ALA A 21 -20.49 -42.43 -1.55
N VAL A 22 -19.22 -42.71 -1.88
CA VAL A 22 -18.07 -42.02 -1.28
C VAL A 22 -17.97 -40.57 -1.74
N ILE A 23 -18.22 -40.29 -3.03
CA ILE A 23 -18.24 -38.92 -3.59
C ILE A 23 -19.29 -38.06 -2.89
N VAL A 24 -20.51 -38.58 -2.70
CA VAL A 24 -21.59 -37.86 -2.00
C VAL A 24 -21.20 -37.57 -0.54
N ARG A 25 -20.61 -38.55 0.15
CA ARG A 25 -20.15 -38.37 1.54
C ARG A 25 -19.09 -37.28 1.65
N LEU A 26 -18.04 -37.35 0.83
CA LEU A 26 -16.93 -36.37 0.84
C LEU A 26 -17.42 -34.96 0.49
N SER A 27 -18.31 -34.84 -0.50
CA SER A 27 -18.93 -33.56 -0.86
C SER A 27 -19.74 -32.94 0.29
N GLY A 28 -20.44 -33.78 1.06
CA GLY A 28 -21.13 -33.39 2.28
C GLY A 28 -20.19 -32.89 3.36
N GLU A 29 -19.08 -33.60 3.60
CA GLU A 29 -18.04 -33.22 4.56
C GLU A 29 -17.37 -31.88 4.20
N ILE A 30 -16.99 -31.70 2.94
CA ILE A 30 -16.41 -30.45 2.41
C ILE A 30 -17.36 -29.27 2.66
N THR A 31 -18.64 -29.44 2.34
CA THR A 31 -19.66 -28.41 2.56
C THR A 31 -19.84 -28.11 4.05
N GLY A 32 -19.81 -29.14 4.90
CA GLY A 32 -19.88 -29.01 6.35
C GLY A 32 -18.71 -28.22 6.93
N TYR A 33 -17.48 -28.61 6.60
CA TYR A 33 -16.27 -27.93 7.07
C TYR A 33 -16.21 -26.48 6.57
N ALA A 34 -16.55 -26.21 5.30
CA ALA A 34 -16.58 -24.86 4.77
C ALA A 34 -17.57 -23.94 5.50
N ARG A 35 -18.76 -24.45 5.85
CA ARG A 35 -19.76 -23.73 6.64
C ARG A 35 -19.27 -23.46 8.07
N GLU A 36 -18.66 -24.44 8.72
CA GLU A 36 -18.14 -24.30 10.10
C GLU A 36 -16.98 -23.29 10.16
N ILE A 37 -16.05 -23.34 9.20
CA ILE A 37 -14.96 -22.36 9.07
C ILE A 37 -15.51 -20.94 8.87
N SER A 38 -16.51 -20.76 8.01
CA SER A 38 -17.14 -19.46 7.78
C SER A 38 -17.79 -18.90 9.06
N SER A 39 -18.53 -19.75 9.79
CA SER A 39 -19.14 -19.40 11.07
C SER A 39 -18.11 -19.01 12.14
N LEU A 40 -17.03 -19.78 12.26
CA LEU A 40 -15.96 -19.50 13.23
C LEU A 40 -15.19 -18.22 12.87
N ARG A 41 -14.93 -17.94 11.59
CA ARG A 41 -14.33 -16.67 11.14
C ARG A 41 -15.21 -15.48 11.49
N ALA A 42 -16.53 -15.59 11.30
CA ALA A 42 -17.47 -14.56 11.72
C ALA A 42 -17.47 -14.35 13.25
N LEU A 43 -17.35 -15.44 14.03
CA LEU A 43 -17.24 -15.38 15.48
C LEU A 43 -15.94 -14.70 15.93
N VAL A 44 -14.79 -15.02 15.32
CA VAL A 44 -13.50 -14.37 15.59
C VAL A 44 -13.59 -12.87 15.31
N ALA A 45 -14.13 -12.48 14.15
CA ALA A 45 -14.32 -11.07 13.80
C ALA A 45 -15.26 -10.33 14.79
N LYS A 46 -16.26 -11.02 15.34
CA LYS A 46 -17.13 -10.46 16.40
C LYS A 46 -16.36 -10.30 17.72
N LEU A 47 -15.62 -11.31 18.16
CA LEU A 47 -14.85 -11.29 19.40
C LEU A 47 -13.71 -10.27 19.37
N GLN A 48 -13.01 -10.14 18.24
CA GLN A 48 -11.98 -9.12 18.02
C GLN A 48 -12.57 -7.72 18.16
N ARG A 49 -13.76 -7.45 17.58
CA ARG A 49 -14.46 -6.15 17.76
C ARG A 49 -14.81 -5.87 19.22
N MET A 50 -15.20 -6.89 19.99
CA MET A 50 -15.49 -6.75 21.42
C MET A 50 -14.22 -6.46 22.26
N LEU A 51 -13.06 -6.96 21.83
CA LEU A 51 -11.78 -6.75 22.51
C LEU A 51 -11.32 -5.28 22.49
N PHE A 52 -11.69 -4.52 21.46
CA PHE A 52 -11.35 -3.11 21.31
C PHE A 52 -12.37 -2.13 21.95
N GLY A 53 -13.36 -2.64 22.70
CA GLY A 53 -14.32 -1.83 23.48
C GLY A 53 -13.88 -1.54 24.92
N ARG A 54 -14.58 -0.63 25.62
CA ARG A 54 -14.37 -0.37 27.06
C ARG A 54 -14.89 -1.57 27.88
N SER A 55 -14.01 -2.50 28.28
CA SER A 55 -14.35 -3.59 29.21
C SER A 55 -13.25 -3.81 30.24
N SER A 56 -13.64 -4.34 31.42
CA SER A 56 -12.71 -4.65 32.51
C SER A 56 -11.68 -5.71 32.09
N GLU A 57 -10.46 -5.64 32.64
CA GLU A 57 -9.34 -6.54 32.30
C GLU A 57 -9.71 -8.04 32.38
N LYS A 58 -10.58 -8.41 33.34
CA LYS A 58 -11.11 -9.79 33.49
C LYS A 58 -11.97 -10.26 32.32
N SER A 59 -12.64 -9.35 31.61
CA SER A 59 -13.45 -9.66 30.43
C SER A 59 -12.59 -9.83 29.18
N ARG A 60 -11.46 -9.10 29.11
CA ARG A 60 -10.50 -9.12 28.00
C ARG A 60 -9.81 -10.48 27.87
N GLU A 61 -9.27 -11.01 28.97
CA GLU A 61 -8.59 -12.31 28.99
C GLU A 61 -9.52 -13.46 28.55
N LYS A 62 -10.81 -13.39 28.93
CA LYS A 62 -11.83 -14.37 28.53
C LYS A 62 -12.15 -14.30 27.04
N ILE A 63 -12.10 -13.11 26.43
CA ILE A 63 -12.31 -12.91 24.99
C ILE A 63 -11.09 -13.40 24.21
N GLU A 64 -9.88 -13.08 24.65
CA GLU A 64 -8.63 -13.54 24.02
C GLU A 64 -8.54 -15.08 24.02
N LYS A 65 -8.88 -15.74 25.14
CA LYS A 65 -8.95 -17.22 25.19
C LYS A 65 -10.00 -17.80 24.23
N LYS A 66 -11.11 -17.11 23.98
CA LYS A 66 -12.15 -17.56 23.02
C LYS A 66 -11.69 -17.38 21.57
N ILE A 67 -10.96 -16.30 21.26
CA ILE A 67 -10.36 -16.06 19.95
C ILE A 67 -9.35 -17.17 19.64
N ALA A 68 -8.40 -17.41 20.55
CA ALA A 68 -7.37 -18.44 20.36
C ALA A 68 -7.99 -19.83 20.12
N ARG A 69 -9.02 -20.22 20.88
CA ARG A 69 -9.74 -21.49 20.68
C ARG A 69 -10.42 -21.57 19.30
N ALA A 70 -11.06 -20.49 18.86
CA ALA A 70 -11.72 -20.46 17.56
C ALA A 70 -10.70 -20.51 16.41
N GLU A 71 -9.56 -19.84 16.54
CA GLU A 71 -8.46 -19.87 15.56
C GLU A 71 -7.84 -21.27 15.45
N THR A 72 -7.58 -21.94 16.58
CA THR A 72 -7.11 -23.34 16.56
C THR A 72 -8.10 -24.27 15.85
N ARG A 73 -9.40 -24.11 16.12
CA ARG A 73 -10.45 -24.90 15.46
C ARG A 73 -10.56 -24.62 13.96
N ILE A 74 -10.39 -23.36 13.54
CA ILE A 74 -10.33 -23.00 12.12
C ILE A 74 -9.19 -23.73 11.43
N THR A 75 -7.99 -23.72 12.00
CA THR A 75 -6.82 -24.40 11.44
C THR A 75 -7.05 -25.91 11.31
N GLU A 76 -7.63 -26.55 12.34
CA GLU A 76 -7.99 -27.98 12.30
C GLU A 76 -8.98 -28.30 11.15
N LEU A 77 -10.04 -27.50 11.02
CA LEU A 77 -11.04 -27.68 9.98
C LEU A 77 -10.51 -27.40 8.58
N GLN A 78 -9.57 -26.45 8.43
CA GLN A 78 -8.91 -26.17 7.15
C GLN A 78 -8.07 -27.37 6.69
N ASN A 79 -7.37 -28.03 7.60
CA ASN A 79 -6.62 -29.25 7.28
C ASN A 79 -7.57 -30.38 6.85
N ARG A 80 -8.64 -30.62 7.61
CA ARG A 80 -9.67 -31.64 7.27
C ARG A 80 -10.39 -31.34 5.95
N LEU A 81 -10.65 -30.07 5.65
CA LEU A 81 -11.21 -29.63 4.38
C LEU A 81 -10.26 -29.94 3.22
N GLY A 82 -8.97 -29.65 3.37
CA GLY A 82 -7.95 -29.98 2.37
C GLY A 82 -7.80 -31.48 2.13
N GLU A 83 -7.81 -32.28 3.20
CA GLU A 83 -7.78 -33.75 3.11
C GLU A 83 -9.01 -34.31 2.38
N ALA A 84 -10.21 -33.85 2.73
CA ALA A 84 -11.44 -34.28 2.08
C ALA A 84 -11.50 -33.85 0.59
N GLN A 85 -10.99 -32.67 0.26
CA GLN A 85 -10.87 -32.20 -1.12
C GLN A 85 -9.90 -33.06 -1.94
N LEU A 86 -8.72 -33.37 -1.40
CA LEU A 86 -7.73 -34.24 -2.05
C LEU A 86 -8.29 -35.65 -2.30
N GLN A 87 -9.04 -36.19 -1.33
CA GLN A 87 -9.71 -37.49 -1.51
C GLN A 87 -10.79 -37.43 -2.60
N LEU A 88 -11.59 -36.36 -2.65
CA LEU A 88 -12.63 -36.20 -3.67
C LEU A 88 -12.02 -36.05 -5.08
N THR A 89 -10.95 -35.27 -5.23
CA THR A 89 -10.26 -35.06 -6.51
C THR A 89 -9.56 -36.33 -7.01
N SER A 90 -8.98 -37.14 -6.11
CA SER A 90 -8.36 -38.41 -6.52
C SER A 90 -9.38 -39.46 -7.00
N MET A 91 -10.63 -39.38 -6.55
CA MET A 91 -11.71 -40.30 -6.94
C MET A 91 -12.48 -39.88 -8.20
N ALA A 92 -12.43 -38.61 -8.60
CA ALA A 92 -13.18 -38.10 -9.76
C ALA A 92 -12.57 -38.48 -11.12
N GLY A 93 -11.39 -39.10 -11.17
CA GLY A 93 -10.76 -39.55 -12.43
C GLY A 93 -10.36 -38.43 -13.41
N GLU A 94 -10.71 -37.18 -13.11
CA GLU A 94 -10.26 -36.01 -13.82
C GLU A 94 -8.79 -35.77 -13.49
N THR A 95 -7.93 -35.96 -14.48
CA THR A 95 -6.61 -35.33 -14.50
C THR A 95 -6.84 -33.82 -14.60
N ALA A 96 -7.14 -33.20 -13.46
CA ALA A 96 -6.94 -31.78 -13.28
C ALA A 96 -5.48 -31.47 -13.70
N PRO A 97 -5.23 -30.37 -14.43
CA PRO A 97 -3.87 -29.92 -14.63
C PRO A 97 -3.23 -29.84 -13.25
N LYS A 98 -2.06 -30.48 -13.09
CA LYS A 98 -1.27 -30.42 -11.87
C LYS A 98 -0.95 -28.94 -11.57
N THR A 99 -1.82 -28.23 -10.87
CA THR A 99 -1.38 -27.20 -9.96
C THR A 99 -0.84 -27.95 -8.76
N SER A 100 0.42 -28.33 -8.85
CA SER A 100 1.20 -28.72 -7.70
C SER A 100 1.20 -27.55 -6.72
N ASP A 101 0.26 -27.56 -5.78
CA ASP A 101 0.28 -26.69 -4.61
C ASP A 101 0.85 -27.42 -3.39
N SER A 102 1.65 -28.47 -3.65
CA SER A 102 2.91 -28.57 -2.90
C SER A 102 3.67 -27.29 -3.25
N PRO A 103 4.10 -26.43 -2.31
CA PRO A 103 4.90 -25.28 -2.67
C PRO A 103 6.17 -25.79 -3.34
N VAL A 104 6.17 -25.81 -4.68
CA VAL A 104 7.38 -25.94 -5.46
C VAL A 104 8.18 -24.73 -5.01
N ARG A 105 9.27 -24.96 -4.26
CA ARG A 105 10.15 -23.87 -3.86
C ARG A 105 10.47 -23.11 -5.13
N LYS A 106 9.92 -21.90 -5.25
CA LYS A 106 10.27 -21.01 -6.35
C LYS A 106 11.79 -20.89 -6.33
N ALA A 107 12.42 -21.11 -7.47
CA ALA A 107 13.86 -20.95 -7.59
C ALA A 107 14.26 -19.57 -7.07
N LEU A 108 15.38 -19.50 -6.35
CA LEU A 108 15.85 -18.22 -5.84
C LEU A 108 16.22 -17.31 -7.03
N PRO A 109 16.00 -15.98 -6.93
CA PRO A 109 16.21 -15.07 -8.06
C PRO A 109 17.61 -15.22 -8.65
N ALA A 110 17.72 -15.51 -9.96
CA ALA A 110 18.99 -15.75 -10.65
C ALA A 110 19.96 -14.55 -10.61
N THR A 111 19.45 -13.36 -10.31
CA THR A 111 20.21 -12.12 -10.19
C THR A 111 21.02 -11.99 -8.91
N LEU A 112 20.72 -12.77 -7.85
CA LEU A 112 21.49 -12.74 -6.61
C LEU A 112 22.87 -13.43 -6.77
N PRO A 113 23.93 -12.94 -6.14
CA PRO A 113 25.21 -13.65 -6.14
C PRO A 113 25.07 -15.02 -5.43
N ARG A 114 25.74 -16.04 -5.95
CA ARG A 114 25.83 -17.38 -5.33
C ARG A 114 27.20 -17.55 -4.70
N ASP A 115 27.24 -17.80 -3.39
CA ASP A 115 28.44 -18.31 -2.72
C ASP A 115 28.39 -19.85 -2.74
N ARG A 116 29.13 -20.46 -3.68
CA ARG A 116 29.09 -21.90 -3.89
C ARG A 116 30.07 -22.61 -2.96
N GLN A 117 29.55 -23.21 -1.90
CA GLN A 117 30.33 -24.06 -1.00
C GLN A 117 30.29 -25.51 -1.48
N VAL A 118 31.44 -26.04 -1.89
CA VAL A 118 31.60 -27.44 -2.32
C VAL A 118 32.07 -28.27 -1.13
N ILE A 119 31.24 -29.23 -0.71
CA ILE A 119 31.58 -30.19 0.34
C ILE A 119 32.03 -31.49 -0.34
N SER A 120 33.32 -31.78 -0.29
CA SER A 120 33.88 -33.04 -0.81
C SER A 120 33.56 -34.21 0.12
N PRO A 121 33.40 -35.44 -0.41
CA PRO A 121 33.33 -36.64 0.42
C PRO A 121 34.62 -36.79 1.25
N ALA A 122 34.51 -37.39 2.44
CA ALA A 122 35.67 -37.63 3.30
C ALA A 122 36.60 -38.69 2.68
N GLU A 123 36.03 -39.62 1.92
CA GLU A 123 36.72 -40.68 1.23
C GLU A 123 37.40 -40.16 -0.05
N THR A 124 38.71 -40.44 -0.17
CA THR A 124 39.50 -40.12 -1.37
C THR A 124 39.54 -41.28 -2.37
N GLU A 125 39.10 -42.47 -1.95
CA GLU A 125 39.06 -43.71 -2.72
C GLU A 125 37.77 -44.46 -2.45
N CYS A 126 37.40 -45.41 -3.32
CA CYS A 126 36.20 -46.20 -3.15
C CYS A 126 36.28 -47.03 -1.85
N PRO A 127 35.34 -46.90 -0.91
CA PRO A 127 35.41 -47.61 0.38
C PRO A 127 35.22 -49.13 0.23
N VAL A 128 34.82 -49.62 -0.95
CA VAL A 128 34.60 -51.05 -1.22
C VAL A 128 35.79 -51.70 -1.94
N CYS A 129 36.45 -50.99 -2.86
CA CYS A 129 37.48 -51.57 -3.73
C CYS A 129 38.78 -50.74 -3.86
N SER A 130 38.90 -49.64 -3.10
CA SER A 130 40.04 -48.71 -3.14
C SER A 130 40.32 -48.08 -4.53
N GLY A 131 39.36 -48.15 -5.45
CA GLY A 131 39.47 -47.52 -6.76
C GLY A 131 39.39 -45.99 -6.69
N LYS A 132 39.99 -45.29 -7.66
CA LYS A 132 39.90 -43.82 -7.76
C LYS A 132 38.46 -43.37 -8.06
N LEU A 133 37.95 -42.44 -7.27
CA LEU A 133 36.62 -41.84 -7.46
C LEU A 133 36.63 -40.89 -8.67
N LYS A 134 35.54 -40.90 -9.45
CA LYS A 134 35.32 -39.98 -10.59
C LYS A 134 34.05 -39.16 -10.36
N PRO A 135 33.95 -37.92 -10.86
CA PRO A 135 32.72 -37.13 -10.79
C PRO A 135 31.57 -37.84 -11.50
N LEU A 136 30.40 -37.93 -10.84
CA LEU A 136 29.20 -38.58 -11.38
C LEU A 136 27.98 -37.64 -11.42
N GLY A 137 27.99 -36.59 -10.62
CA GLY A 137 26.93 -35.59 -10.52
C GLY A 137 27.00 -34.85 -9.20
N GLU A 138 26.13 -33.86 -9.01
CA GLU A 138 26.03 -33.09 -7.77
C GLU A 138 24.57 -32.88 -7.37
N SER A 139 24.33 -32.80 -6.07
CA SER A 139 23.04 -32.37 -5.52
C SER A 139 23.21 -30.95 -5.00
N ILE A 140 22.43 -30.00 -5.54
CA ILE A 140 22.49 -28.59 -5.18
C ILE A 140 21.35 -28.28 -4.20
N SER A 141 21.69 -27.70 -3.04
CA SER A 141 20.72 -27.12 -2.12
C SER A 141 21.00 -25.62 -2.00
N GLU A 142 20.06 -24.78 -2.40
CA GLU A 142 20.18 -23.33 -2.24
C GLU A 142 19.59 -22.88 -0.88
N GLN A 143 20.25 -21.91 -0.26
CA GLN A 143 19.78 -21.20 0.94
C GLN A 143 19.93 -19.69 0.73
N LEU A 144 19.00 -18.89 1.27
CA LEU A 144 19.15 -17.45 1.32
C LEU A 144 19.93 -17.06 2.57
N ASP A 145 21.04 -16.36 2.38
CA ASP A 145 21.78 -15.72 3.46
C ASP A 145 21.67 -14.19 3.34
N ILE A 146 21.90 -13.47 4.43
CA ILE A 146 21.91 -12.01 4.49
C ILE A 146 23.30 -11.50 4.88
N ILE A 147 23.98 -10.88 3.92
CA ILE A 147 25.16 -10.08 4.20
C ILE A 147 24.63 -8.76 4.76
N ASN A 148 24.64 -8.61 6.09
CA ASN A 148 24.18 -7.40 6.80
C ASN A 148 24.62 -6.14 6.05
N THR A 149 23.78 -5.09 6.05
CA THR A 149 24.04 -3.80 5.37
C THR A 149 25.47 -3.32 5.65
N ALA A 150 26.39 -3.61 4.73
CA ALA A 150 27.80 -3.37 4.97
C ALA A 150 28.07 -1.88 4.78
N PHE A 151 28.35 -1.17 5.87
CA PHE A 151 28.92 0.16 5.77
C PHE A 151 30.30 0.07 5.13
N ARG A 152 30.57 0.97 4.18
CA ARG A 152 31.90 1.16 3.61
C ARG A 152 32.31 2.62 3.71
N VAL A 153 33.60 2.85 3.88
CA VAL A 153 34.19 4.18 3.79
C VAL A 153 34.59 4.43 2.34
N ILE A 154 34.12 5.54 1.77
CA ILE A 154 34.57 6.00 0.44
C ILE A 154 35.72 6.97 0.68
N GLU A 155 36.96 6.49 0.50
CA GLU A 155 38.15 7.33 0.58
C GLU A 155 38.44 7.96 -0.79
N THR A 156 38.44 9.30 -0.84
CA THR A 156 38.79 10.05 -2.06
C THR A 156 40.16 10.67 -1.88
N VAL A 157 41.19 9.99 -2.40
CA VAL A 157 42.57 10.49 -2.39
C VAL A 157 42.79 11.40 -3.60
N ARG A 158 43.23 12.64 -3.36
CA ARG A 158 43.61 13.62 -4.40
C ARG A 158 45.10 13.94 -4.28
N PRO A 159 45.99 13.18 -4.93
CA PRO A 159 47.43 13.42 -4.85
C PRO A 159 47.79 14.83 -5.33
N LYS A 160 48.68 15.49 -4.59
CA LYS A 160 49.34 16.72 -5.05
C LYS A 160 50.63 16.30 -5.74
N LEU A 161 50.82 16.73 -6.98
CA LEU A 161 52.03 16.46 -7.74
C LEU A 161 52.75 17.77 -7.99
N ALA A 162 54.07 17.80 -7.79
CA ALA A 162 54.90 18.96 -8.11
C ALA A 162 55.72 18.68 -9.38
N CYS A 163 55.79 19.66 -10.28
CA CYS A 163 56.66 19.59 -11.45
C CYS A 163 58.13 19.61 -11.00
N SER A 164 58.92 18.61 -11.39
CA SER A 164 60.34 18.50 -11.05
C SER A 164 61.24 19.56 -11.67
N ARG A 165 60.71 20.39 -12.60
CA ARG A 165 61.48 21.43 -13.29
C ARG A 165 61.17 22.85 -12.83
N CYS A 166 59.95 23.11 -12.36
CA CYS A 166 59.49 24.46 -12.03
C CYS A 166 58.68 24.53 -10.74
N ASP A 167 58.61 23.44 -9.98
CA ASP A 167 57.90 23.30 -8.71
C ASP A 167 56.39 23.63 -8.76
N CYS A 168 55.80 23.74 -9.96
CA CYS A 168 54.37 23.94 -10.13
C CYS A 168 53.59 22.76 -9.54
N ILE A 169 52.70 23.04 -8.58
CA ILE A 169 51.87 22.04 -7.91
C ILE A 169 50.53 21.92 -8.62
N VAL A 170 50.18 20.70 -9.04
CA VAL A 170 48.89 20.36 -9.62
C VAL A 170 48.14 19.37 -8.71
N GLN A 171 46.83 19.56 -8.60
CA GLN A 171 45.94 18.67 -7.85
C GLN A 171 44.56 18.70 -8.52
N ALA A 172 43.91 17.53 -8.62
CA ALA A 172 42.52 17.47 -9.07
C ALA A 172 41.59 18.28 -8.13
N PRO A 173 40.57 18.99 -8.62
CA PRO A 173 39.62 19.72 -7.78
C PRO A 173 38.83 18.76 -6.86
N GLN A 174 38.27 19.29 -5.78
CA GLN A 174 37.42 18.51 -4.88
C GLN A 174 36.13 18.15 -5.63
N PRO A 175 35.72 16.87 -5.68
CA PRO A 175 34.42 16.52 -6.22
C PRO A 175 33.30 17.20 -5.44
N PRO A 176 32.22 17.65 -6.09
CA PRO A 176 31.09 18.26 -5.41
C PRO A 176 30.49 17.26 -4.41
N LYS A 177 30.12 17.76 -3.23
CA LYS A 177 29.43 16.95 -2.21
C LYS A 177 27.93 17.26 -2.23
N THR A 178 27.12 16.26 -1.91
CA THR A 178 25.69 16.45 -1.70
C THR A 178 25.42 17.42 -0.56
N ILE A 179 26.09 17.23 0.58
CA ILE A 179 26.01 18.14 1.72
C ILE A 179 27.42 18.63 2.00
N GLU A 180 27.63 19.94 1.90
CA GLU A 180 28.91 20.56 2.19
C GLU A 180 29.41 20.21 3.60
N ARG A 181 30.70 19.89 3.70
CA ARG A 181 31.36 19.45 4.95
C ARG A 181 30.73 18.22 5.62
N SER A 182 29.85 17.47 4.94
CA SER A 182 29.33 16.19 5.40
C SER A 182 30.20 15.01 4.95
N TYR A 183 30.09 13.91 5.69
CA TYR A 183 30.61 12.60 5.30
C TYR A 183 29.51 11.67 4.76
N ALA A 184 28.25 12.10 4.78
CA ALA A 184 27.15 11.30 4.25
C ALA A 184 27.19 11.25 2.73
N SER A 185 27.28 10.04 2.19
CA SER A 185 27.13 9.78 0.75
C SER A 185 25.65 9.81 0.34
N PRO A 186 25.35 9.96 -0.97
CA PRO A 186 23.98 9.82 -1.47
C PRO A 186 23.31 8.51 -1.03
N ALA A 187 24.07 7.41 -1.01
CA ALA A 187 23.58 6.11 -0.56
C ALA A 187 23.17 6.07 0.91
N LEU A 188 23.97 6.68 1.79
CA LEU A 188 23.62 6.76 3.20
C LEU A 188 22.37 7.62 3.43
N LEU A 189 22.29 8.77 2.74
CA LEU A 189 21.15 9.69 2.84
C LEU A 189 19.85 9.02 2.35
N ALA A 190 19.90 8.37 1.19
CA ALA A 190 18.77 7.62 0.64
C ALA A 190 18.29 6.53 1.60
N ARG A 191 19.22 5.73 2.18
CA ARG A 191 18.88 4.68 3.15
C ARG A 191 18.20 5.25 4.40
N ILE A 192 18.71 6.34 4.96
CA ILE A 192 18.15 6.99 6.16
C ILE A 192 16.72 7.51 5.89
N ILE A 193 16.53 8.15 4.74
CA ILE A 193 15.22 8.67 4.29
C ILE A 193 14.24 7.52 4.09
N MET A 194 14.65 6.46 3.37
CA MET A 194 13.81 5.30 3.10
C MET A 194 13.40 4.57 4.36
N ALA A 195 14.36 4.30 5.24
CA ALA A 195 14.09 3.72 6.54
C ALA A 195 13.06 4.55 7.32
N LYS A 196 13.18 5.89 7.31
CA LYS A 196 12.29 6.76 8.08
C LYS A 196 10.89 6.85 7.49
N PHE A 197 10.76 7.10 6.20
CA PHE A 197 9.50 7.49 5.57
C PHE A 197 8.78 6.35 4.87
N ALA A 198 9.52 5.37 4.33
CA ALA A 198 8.95 4.19 3.68
C ALA A 198 8.80 2.99 4.63
N GLU A 199 9.77 2.76 5.52
CA GLU A 199 9.78 1.64 6.49
C GLU A 199 9.32 2.07 7.90
N HIS A 200 9.06 3.36 8.09
CA HIS A 200 8.56 3.93 9.35
C HIS A 200 9.48 3.68 10.55
N LEU A 201 10.79 3.61 10.33
CA LEU A 201 11.81 3.40 11.33
C LEU A 201 12.35 4.75 11.87
N PRO A 202 12.04 5.13 13.12
CA PRO A 202 12.49 6.39 13.69
C PRO A 202 14.02 6.48 13.76
N LEU A 203 14.54 7.70 13.67
CA LEU A 203 15.99 7.96 13.61
C LEU A 203 16.77 7.40 14.82
N TYR A 204 16.19 7.35 16.03
CA TYR A 204 16.87 6.76 17.18
C TYR A 204 17.05 5.23 17.01
N ARG A 205 16.06 4.53 16.44
CA ARG A 205 16.19 3.09 16.15
C ARG A 205 17.18 2.84 15.03
N GLN A 206 17.23 3.72 14.03
CA GLN A 206 18.27 3.66 13.00
C GLN A 206 19.66 3.79 13.63
N SER A 207 19.85 4.75 14.54
CA SER A 207 21.11 4.92 15.29
C SER A 207 21.52 3.65 16.02
N GLU A 208 20.59 2.99 16.72
CA GLU A 208 20.85 1.72 17.43
C GLU A 208 21.15 0.55 16.48
N ILE A 209 20.49 0.50 15.32
CA ILE A 209 20.76 -0.50 14.28
C ILE A 209 22.18 -0.32 13.72
N TYR A 210 22.57 0.92 13.41
CA TYR A 210 23.89 1.22 12.88
C TYR A 210 25.01 1.01 13.92
N ALA A 211 24.74 1.31 15.20
CA ALA A 211 25.69 1.05 16.28
C ALA A 211 26.01 -0.44 16.43
N ARG A 212 25.02 -1.33 16.23
CA ARG A 212 25.24 -2.79 16.20
C ARG A 212 26.14 -3.25 15.05
N GLN A 213 26.32 -2.42 14.03
CA GLN A 213 27.22 -2.65 12.90
C GLN A 213 28.56 -1.91 13.09
N GLY A 214 28.84 -1.36 14.27
CA GLY A 214 30.06 -0.62 14.58
C GLY A 214 30.07 0.83 14.09
N VAL A 215 28.92 1.38 13.68
CA VAL A 215 28.82 2.75 13.15
C VAL A 215 27.94 3.62 14.04
N GLU A 216 28.56 4.57 14.73
CA GLU A 216 27.85 5.53 15.58
C GLU A 216 27.33 6.72 14.77
N LEU A 217 26.03 6.74 14.47
CA LEU A 217 25.35 7.87 13.81
C LEU A 217 24.35 8.53 14.73
N HIS A 218 24.70 9.70 15.28
CA HIS A 218 23.84 10.40 16.23
C HIS A 218 22.52 10.88 15.60
N ARG A 219 21.42 10.77 16.35
CA ARG A 219 20.06 11.18 15.92
C ARG A 219 20.02 12.62 15.38
N ASN A 220 20.69 13.55 16.05
CA ASN A 220 20.69 14.97 15.65
C ASN A 220 21.34 15.18 14.29
N THR A 221 22.41 14.42 14.00
CA THR A 221 23.09 14.46 12.71
C THR A 221 22.17 13.97 11.59
N MET A 222 21.50 12.83 11.81
CA MET A 222 20.53 12.30 10.86
C MET A 222 19.31 13.22 10.69
N GLY A 223 18.83 13.84 11.77
CA GLY A 223 17.75 14.83 11.72
C GLY A 223 18.12 16.01 10.82
N ARG A 224 19.29 16.60 11.05
CA ARG A 224 19.81 17.70 10.21
C ARG A 224 19.95 17.27 8.75
N TRP A 225 20.41 16.06 8.48
CA TRP A 225 20.49 15.57 7.10
C TRP A 225 19.11 15.44 6.45
N VAL A 226 18.10 14.93 7.16
CA VAL A 226 16.73 14.85 6.66
C VAL A 226 16.19 16.24 6.32
N ASP A 227 16.43 17.23 7.17
CA ASP A 227 15.99 18.62 6.93
C ASP A 227 16.70 19.22 5.70
N ILE A 228 18.03 19.05 5.58
CA ILE A 228 18.78 19.50 4.40
C ILE A 228 18.29 18.84 3.12
N MET A 229 17.95 17.54 3.17
CA MET A 229 17.39 16.85 2.01
C MET A 229 15.98 17.33 1.67
N GLY A 230 15.18 17.74 2.66
CA GLY A 230 13.89 18.40 2.42
C GLY A 230 14.04 19.66 1.57
N GLU A 231 15.04 20.49 1.87
CA GLU A 231 15.35 21.69 1.10
C GLU A 231 15.97 21.38 -0.28
N GLN A 232 16.96 20.47 -0.35
CA GLN A 232 17.63 20.15 -1.62
C GLN A 232 16.69 19.48 -2.64
N LEU A 233 15.70 18.72 -2.18
CA LEU A 233 14.72 18.07 -3.04
C LEU A 233 13.49 18.95 -3.33
N ARG A 234 13.40 20.16 -2.75
CA ARG A 234 12.29 21.10 -2.94
C ARG A 234 12.00 21.43 -4.42
N PRO A 235 13.00 21.69 -5.29
CA PRO A 235 12.72 21.97 -6.70
C PRO A 235 12.00 20.81 -7.41
N LEU A 236 12.37 19.57 -7.07
CA LEU A 236 11.73 18.39 -7.66
C LEU A 236 10.33 18.15 -7.09
N TYR A 237 10.14 18.45 -5.80
CA TYR A 237 8.83 18.45 -5.16
C TYR A 237 7.90 19.50 -5.77
N ASP A 238 8.41 20.69 -6.13
CA ASP A 238 7.62 21.73 -6.79
C ASP A 238 7.23 21.29 -8.20
N GLU A 239 8.14 20.69 -8.99
CA GLU A 239 7.79 20.09 -10.30
C GLU A 239 6.71 19.00 -10.16
N LEU A 240 6.81 18.16 -9.12
CA LEU A 240 5.81 17.14 -8.81
C LEU A 240 4.45 17.78 -8.48
N LYS A 241 4.41 18.86 -7.69
CA LYS A 241 3.19 19.63 -7.42
C LYS A 241 2.56 20.13 -8.71
N HIS A 242 3.34 20.76 -9.60
CA HIS A 242 2.83 21.25 -10.88
C HIS A 242 2.23 20.12 -11.72
N TYR A 243 2.89 18.95 -11.76
CA TYR A 243 2.37 17.77 -12.45
C TYR A 243 1.05 17.26 -11.84
N VAL A 244 0.99 17.09 -10.52
CA VAL A 244 -0.23 16.61 -9.84
C VAL A 244 -1.40 17.57 -10.08
N LEU A 245 -1.14 18.88 -10.12
CA LEU A 245 -2.14 19.93 -10.29
C LEU A 245 -2.36 20.38 -11.75
N MET A 246 -1.85 19.67 -12.75
CA MET A 246 -2.26 19.94 -14.14
C MET A 246 -3.79 19.74 -14.28
N PRO A 247 -4.46 20.45 -15.21
CA PRO A 247 -5.91 20.30 -15.40
C PRO A 247 -6.37 18.85 -15.54
N GLY A 248 -7.53 18.54 -14.96
CA GLY A 248 -8.07 17.18 -14.89
C GLY A 248 -8.82 16.93 -13.59
N LYS A 249 -8.62 15.74 -13.01
CA LYS A 249 -9.15 15.34 -11.71
C LYS A 249 -8.01 15.16 -10.72
N VAL A 250 -8.17 15.71 -9.51
CA VAL A 250 -7.28 15.47 -8.39
C VAL A 250 -8.08 15.00 -7.17
N HIS A 251 -7.59 13.96 -6.52
CA HIS A 251 -8.14 13.50 -5.25
C HIS A 251 -7.54 14.29 -4.11
N ALA A 252 -8.31 14.71 -3.11
CA ALA A 252 -7.79 15.42 -1.93
C ALA A 252 -8.35 14.88 -0.62
N ASP A 253 -7.49 14.87 0.40
CA ASP A 253 -7.82 14.50 1.78
C ASP A 253 -6.73 15.06 2.72
N ASP A 254 -6.90 14.88 4.03
CA ASP A 254 -5.94 15.31 5.03
C ASP A 254 -5.80 14.29 6.18
N THR A 255 -4.66 14.33 6.87
CA THR A 255 -4.48 13.53 8.09
C THR A 255 -3.80 14.32 9.19
N PRO A 256 -4.23 14.15 10.47
CA PRO A 256 -3.62 14.87 11.58
C PRO A 256 -2.22 14.34 11.91
N VAL A 257 -1.33 15.26 12.27
CA VAL A 257 0.01 14.95 12.75
C VAL A 257 0.30 15.75 14.02
N ASN A 258 0.92 15.12 15.00
CA ASN A 258 1.35 15.84 16.20
C ASN A 258 2.66 16.58 15.88
N VAL A 259 2.75 17.83 16.30
CA VAL A 259 3.92 18.68 16.11
C VAL A 259 4.30 19.23 17.48
N LEU A 260 5.57 19.12 17.86
CA LEU A 260 6.05 19.61 19.15
C LEU A 260 5.90 21.13 19.25
N GLU A 261 5.56 21.59 20.45
CA GLU A 261 5.62 22.99 20.85
C GLU A 261 6.76 23.14 21.88
N PRO A 262 7.98 23.47 21.43
CA PRO A 262 9.15 23.56 22.30
C PRO A 262 8.90 24.48 23.51
N GLY A 263 9.34 24.03 24.69
CA GLY A 263 9.17 24.75 25.95
C GLY A 263 7.82 24.57 26.63
N GLN A 264 6.81 24.01 25.96
CA GLN A 264 5.47 23.84 26.55
C GLN A 264 5.15 22.42 27.02
N GLY A 265 5.99 21.43 26.70
CA GLY A 265 5.73 20.02 27.02
C GLY A 265 4.48 19.46 26.33
N LYS A 266 4.00 20.12 25.27
CA LYS A 266 2.76 19.81 24.54
C LYS A 266 3.05 19.62 23.05
N THR A 267 2.06 19.06 22.37
CA THR A 267 2.00 19.00 20.91
C THR A 267 0.76 19.71 20.43
N ARG A 268 0.87 20.44 19.30
CA ARG A 268 -0.27 20.87 18.52
C ARG A 268 -0.57 19.91 17.38
N THR A 269 -1.78 20.01 16.82
CA THR A 269 -2.21 19.20 15.68
C THR A 269 -1.99 19.96 14.38
N GLY A 270 -0.92 19.61 13.66
CA GLY A 270 -0.74 19.99 12.26
C GLY A 270 -1.49 19.04 11.32
N ARG A 271 -1.43 19.33 10.01
CA ARG A 271 -2.04 18.51 8.96
C ARG A 271 -1.04 18.20 7.86
N LEU A 272 -1.12 16.97 7.36
CA LEU A 272 -0.60 16.63 6.04
C LEU A 272 -1.79 16.48 5.11
N TRP A 273 -1.90 17.39 4.16
CA TRP A 273 -2.80 17.33 3.03
C TRP A 273 -2.20 16.41 1.99
N VAL A 274 -3.04 15.70 1.26
CA VAL A 274 -2.62 14.83 0.17
C VAL A 274 -3.43 15.16 -1.07
N TYR A 275 -2.75 15.14 -2.21
CA TYR A 275 -3.31 15.35 -3.54
C TYR A 275 -2.83 14.22 -4.43
N VAL A 276 -3.75 13.42 -4.97
CA VAL A 276 -3.41 12.26 -5.80
C VAL A 276 -3.95 12.44 -7.21
N ARG A 277 -3.04 12.33 -8.19
CA ARG A 277 -3.37 12.19 -9.61
C ARG A 277 -3.13 10.73 -9.98
N ASP A 278 -4.20 9.97 -10.15
CA ASP A 278 -4.13 8.58 -10.59
C ASP A 278 -5.39 8.24 -11.39
N ASP A 279 -5.24 8.28 -12.72
CA ASP A 279 -6.32 8.05 -13.68
C ASP A 279 -6.19 6.68 -14.36
N ARG A 280 -5.37 5.78 -13.82
CA ARG A 280 -5.20 4.42 -14.37
C ARG A 280 -6.50 3.62 -14.34
N ASN A 281 -7.36 3.88 -13.34
CA ASN A 281 -8.70 3.30 -13.29
C ASN A 281 -9.58 3.73 -14.48
N ALA A 282 -9.27 4.85 -15.13
CA ALA A 282 -9.93 5.36 -16.34
C ALA A 282 -9.12 5.08 -17.62
N GLY A 283 -8.21 4.10 -17.58
CA GLY A 283 -7.40 3.69 -18.73
C GLY A 283 -6.25 4.63 -19.08
N SER A 284 -5.93 5.62 -18.22
CA SER A 284 -4.82 6.53 -18.48
C SER A 284 -3.46 5.82 -18.44
N THR A 285 -2.59 6.17 -19.38
CA THR A 285 -1.17 5.79 -19.37
C THR A 285 -0.27 6.82 -18.70
N MET A 286 -0.83 7.97 -18.27
CA MET A 286 -0.06 8.99 -17.57
C MET A 286 0.45 8.45 -16.22
N PRO A 287 1.69 8.79 -15.82
CA PRO A 287 2.25 8.41 -14.53
C PRO A 287 1.36 8.83 -13.36
N ALA A 288 1.12 7.91 -12.42
CA ALA A 288 0.39 8.22 -11.19
C ALA A 288 1.31 8.97 -10.22
N ALA A 289 0.79 9.96 -9.52
CA ALA A 289 1.58 10.81 -8.65
C ALA A 289 0.80 11.21 -7.39
N VAL A 290 1.55 11.39 -6.30
CA VAL A 290 1.01 11.90 -5.04
C VAL A 290 1.86 13.05 -4.55
N TRP A 291 1.18 14.14 -4.18
CA TRP A 291 1.77 15.32 -3.57
C TRP A 291 1.19 15.51 -2.18
N PHE A 292 2.05 15.63 -1.18
CA PHE A 292 1.68 15.97 0.19
C PHE A 292 2.08 17.41 0.47
N SER A 293 1.25 18.13 1.22
CA SER A 293 1.57 19.47 1.73
C SER A 293 1.36 19.52 3.24
N TYR A 294 2.24 20.19 3.97
CA TYR A 294 2.13 20.36 5.40
C TYR A 294 1.47 21.71 5.75
N SER A 295 0.63 21.73 6.79
CA SER A 295 0.16 22.97 7.41
C SER A 295 0.12 22.87 8.94
N PRO A 296 0.23 24.00 9.66
CA PRO A 296 0.25 24.02 11.11
C PRO A 296 -1.12 23.75 11.77
N ASP A 297 -2.21 23.86 11.01
CA ASP A 297 -3.59 23.60 11.46
C ASP A 297 -4.48 23.10 10.29
N ARG A 298 -5.77 22.85 10.55
CA ARG A 298 -6.76 22.36 9.56
C ARG A 298 -7.67 23.47 9.04
N LYS A 299 -7.19 24.69 8.82
CA LYS A 299 -8.03 25.76 8.25
C LYS A 299 -8.17 25.59 6.73
N GLY A 300 -9.33 25.98 6.20
CA GLY A 300 -9.61 25.95 4.76
C GLY A 300 -8.68 26.83 3.92
N ILE A 301 -8.03 27.84 4.52
CA ILE A 301 -7.06 28.70 3.83
C ILE A 301 -5.89 27.90 3.22
N HIS A 302 -5.50 26.77 3.81
CA HIS A 302 -4.40 25.95 3.31
C HIS A 302 -4.73 25.28 1.97
N PRO A 303 -5.80 24.46 1.85
CA PRO A 303 -6.17 23.91 0.56
C PRO A 303 -6.56 24.99 -0.46
N GLN A 304 -7.07 26.15 -0.02
CA GLN A 304 -7.29 27.32 -0.90
C GLN A 304 -5.99 27.84 -1.51
N GLN A 305 -4.92 27.98 -0.72
CA GLN A 305 -3.61 28.38 -1.21
C GLN A 305 -2.95 27.29 -2.07
N HIS A 306 -3.10 26.02 -1.70
CA HIS A 306 -2.56 24.90 -2.46
C HIS A 306 -3.17 24.81 -3.87
N LEU A 307 -4.47 25.09 -3.99
CA LEU A 307 -5.27 24.93 -5.21
C LEU A 307 -5.66 26.27 -5.86
N ALA A 308 -5.03 27.39 -5.49
CA ALA A 308 -5.40 28.73 -5.96
C ALA A 308 -5.50 28.82 -7.49
N ASP A 309 -4.53 28.23 -8.19
CA ASP A 309 -4.45 28.23 -9.66
C ASP A 309 -5.08 26.98 -10.30
N TYR A 310 -5.51 25.99 -9.52
CA TYR A 310 -6.01 24.72 -10.03
C TYR A 310 -7.36 24.88 -10.73
N ARG A 311 -7.47 24.31 -11.94
CA ARG A 311 -8.69 24.26 -12.75
C ARG A 311 -9.03 22.80 -13.03
N GLY A 312 -10.20 22.33 -12.61
CA GLY A 312 -10.59 20.94 -12.83
C GLY A 312 -11.54 20.40 -11.76
N ILE A 313 -11.51 19.09 -11.56
CA ILE A 313 -12.37 18.38 -10.61
C ILE A 313 -11.56 18.09 -9.35
N LEU A 314 -12.13 18.42 -8.20
CA LEU A 314 -11.59 18.05 -6.90
C LEU A 314 -12.48 16.95 -6.32
N GLN A 315 -11.91 15.75 -6.22
CA GLN A 315 -12.58 14.63 -5.60
C GLN A 315 -12.17 14.51 -4.14
N ALA A 316 -13.09 14.78 -3.22
CA ALA A 316 -12.79 14.87 -1.79
C ALA A 316 -13.93 14.34 -0.91
N ASP A 317 -13.69 14.27 0.40
CA ASP A 317 -14.78 14.19 1.36
C ASP A 317 -15.51 15.54 1.48
N ALA A 318 -16.68 15.56 2.13
CA ALA A 318 -17.45 16.80 2.33
C ALA A 318 -16.88 17.70 3.45
N TYR A 319 -15.56 17.86 3.50
CA TYR A 319 -14.91 18.76 4.44
C TYR A 319 -15.18 20.22 4.03
N ALA A 320 -15.85 20.96 4.93
CA ALA A 320 -16.30 22.32 4.66
C ALA A 320 -15.19 23.33 4.32
N GLY A 321 -13.92 23.03 4.63
CA GLY A 321 -12.80 23.91 4.27
C GLY A 321 -12.52 23.95 2.75
N TYR A 322 -13.09 23.02 1.98
CA TYR A 322 -13.04 23.06 0.51
C TYR A 322 -14.11 23.93 -0.12
N ASN A 323 -15.19 24.30 0.60
CA ASN A 323 -16.36 24.97 0.00
C ASN A 323 -16.01 26.22 -0.82
N ALA A 324 -15.09 27.05 -0.32
CA ALA A 324 -14.67 28.28 -1.00
C ALA A 324 -14.00 28.03 -2.37
N LEU A 325 -13.46 26.83 -2.61
CA LEU A 325 -12.86 26.46 -3.90
C LEU A 325 -13.92 26.29 -5.00
N TYR A 326 -15.16 25.96 -4.62
CA TYR A 326 -16.24 25.63 -5.55
C TYR A 326 -17.05 26.87 -5.97
N GLU A 327 -16.98 27.95 -5.19
CA GLU A 327 -17.80 29.16 -5.37
C GLU A 327 -17.61 29.84 -6.73
N SER A 328 -16.40 29.81 -7.29
CA SER A 328 -16.07 30.47 -8.56
C SER A 328 -16.35 29.60 -9.80
N GLY A 329 -16.73 28.33 -9.66
CA GLY A 329 -17.03 27.42 -10.78
C GLY A 329 -15.80 26.91 -11.56
N GLN A 330 -14.67 27.62 -11.55
CA GLN A 330 -13.61 27.13 -10.67
C GLN A 330 -13.17 25.67 -10.78
N VAL A 331 -13.36 25.07 -9.63
CA VAL A 331 -13.14 23.67 -9.31
C VAL A 331 -14.52 23.04 -9.22
N THR A 332 -14.73 21.95 -9.93
CA THR A 332 -15.96 21.15 -9.84
C THR A 332 -15.83 20.17 -8.66
N GLU A 333 -16.84 20.15 -7.79
CA GLU A 333 -16.89 19.24 -6.64
C GLU A 333 -17.30 17.83 -7.07
N ALA A 334 -16.49 16.83 -6.71
CA ALA A 334 -16.85 15.43 -6.79
C ALA A 334 -16.81 14.79 -5.39
N ALA A 335 -17.95 14.33 -4.90
CA ALA A 335 -18.06 13.77 -3.55
C ALA A 335 -17.69 12.28 -3.51
N CYS A 336 -17.30 11.81 -2.32
CA CYS A 336 -16.91 10.43 -2.08
C CYS A 336 -18.10 9.54 -1.63
N MET A 337 -18.53 8.60 -2.48
CA MET A 337 -19.59 7.65 -2.14
C MET A 337 -19.22 6.74 -0.96
N ALA A 338 -17.93 6.38 -0.81
CA ALA A 338 -17.48 5.58 0.33
C ALA A 338 -17.73 6.30 1.68
N HIS A 339 -17.57 7.63 1.73
CA HIS A 339 -17.86 8.43 2.92
C HIS A 339 -19.37 8.52 3.20
N ALA A 340 -20.20 8.69 2.16
CA ALA A 340 -21.66 8.67 2.30
C ALA A 340 -22.14 7.30 2.79
N ARG A 341 -21.65 6.21 2.17
CA ARG A 341 -21.93 4.82 2.55
C ARG A 341 -21.50 4.52 3.99
N ARG A 342 -20.33 5.01 4.42
CA ARG A 342 -19.79 4.78 5.78
C ARG A 342 -20.77 5.25 6.86
N LYS A 343 -21.42 6.40 6.66
CA LYS A 343 -22.42 6.91 7.63
C LYS A 343 -23.63 5.97 7.77
N ILE A 344 -24.10 5.38 6.69
CA ILE A 344 -25.19 4.39 6.71
C ILE A 344 -24.71 3.10 7.38
N HIS A 345 -23.52 2.64 6.99
CA HIS A 345 -22.90 1.45 7.55
C HIS A 345 -22.68 1.56 9.07
N ASP A 346 -22.25 2.71 9.59
CA ASP A 346 -22.04 2.92 11.03
C ASP A 346 -23.35 2.88 11.83
N VAL A 347 -24.47 3.24 11.21
CA VAL A 347 -25.81 3.05 11.81
C VAL A 347 -26.18 1.57 11.75
N HIS A 348 -26.06 0.95 10.59
CA HIS A 348 -26.36 -0.48 10.39
C HIS A 348 -25.56 -1.38 11.34
N ALA A 349 -24.26 -1.13 11.50
CA ALA A 349 -23.39 -1.93 12.35
C ALA A 349 -23.77 -1.84 13.84
N ARG A 350 -24.40 -0.75 14.28
CA ARG A 350 -24.93 -0.58 15.64
C ARG A 350 -26.32 -1.21 15.79
N ALA A 351 -27.20 -0.99 14.82
CA ALA A 351 -28.57 -1.47 14.81
C ALA A 351 -29.04 -1.73 13.36
N PRO A 352 -28.91 -2.97 12.86
CA PRO A 352 -29.36 -3.33 11.53
C PRO A 352 -30.88 -3.17 11.40
N THR A 353 -31.32 -2.65 10.25
CA THR A 353 -32.74 -2.54 9.88
C THR A 353 -32.90 -2.87 8.40
N ASP A 354 -34.11 -3.20 7.96
CA ASP A 354 -34.39 -3.43 6.54
C ASP A 354 -34.04 -2.19 5.70
N ILE A 355 -34.34 -1.00 6.22
CA ILE A 355 -33.98 0.28 5.58
C ILE A 355 -32.47 0.42 5.40
N THR A 356 -31.68 0.17 6.45
CA THR A 356 -30.21 0.31 6.33
C THR A 356 -29.59 -0.78 5.46
N THR A 357 -30.19 -1.98 5.43
CA THR A 357 -29.77 -3.09 4.57
C THR A 357 -30.02 -2.77 3.10
N GLU A 358 -31.23 -2.32 2.77
CA GLU A 358 -31.63 -1.91 1.42
C GLU A 358 -30.76 -0.77 0.89
N ALA A 359 -30.49 0.25 1.73
CA ALA A 359 -29.62 1.36 1.36
C ALA A 359 -28.19 0.88 1.00
N LEU A 360 -27.63 -0.04 1.79
CA LEU A 360 -26.31 -0.60 1.53
C LEU A 360 -26.28 -1.50 0.30
N GLN A 361 -27.35 -2.25 0.04
CA GLN A 361 -27.51 -3.06 -1.17
C GLN A 361 -27.52 -2.21 -2.43
N ARG A 362 -28.38 -1.17 -2.47
CA ARG A 362 -28.46 -0.24 -3.60
C ARG A 362 -27.12 0.43 -3.92
N ILE A 363 -26.40 0.87 -2.88
CA ILE A 363 -25.04 1.41 -3.07
C ILE A 363 -24.08 0.32 -3.58
N GLY A 364 -24.22 -0.91 -3.09
CA GLY A 364 -23.43 -2.06 -3.54
C GLY A 364 -23.57 -2.35 -5.04
N GLU A 365 -24.77 -2.19 -5.60
CA GLU A 365 -25.03 -2.36 -7.04
C GLU A 365 -24.25 -1.34 -7.89
N LEU A 366 -24.11 -0.10 -7.41
CA LEU A 366 -23.28 0.93 -8.08
C LEU A 366 -21.80 0.48 -8.12
N TYR A 367 -21.30 -0.07 -7.01
CA TYR A 367 -19.93 -0.57 -6.93
C TYR A 367 -19.69 -1.81 -7.80
N ALA A 368 -20.70 -2.65 -8.01
CA ALA A 368 -20.61 -3.79 -8.93
C ALA A 368 -20.36 -3.31 -10.36
N ILE A 369 -21.10 -2.29 -10.82
CA ILE A 369 -20.88 -1.68 -12.14
C ILE A 369 -19.47 -1.09 -12.25
N GLU A 370 -19.02 -0.33 -11.24
CA GLU A 370 -17.68 0.27 -11.25
C GLU A 370 -16.55 -0.77 -11.25
N ALA A 371 -16.77 -1.95 -10.67
CA ALA A 371 -15.80 -3.04 -10.71
C ALA A 371 -15.65 -3.62 -12.13
N GLU A 372 -16.73 -3.69 -12.91
CA GLU A 372 -16.71 -4.21 -14.28
C GLU A 372 -15.99 -3.27 -15.25
N ILE A 373 -16.17 -1.94 -15.10
CA ILE A 373 -15.62 -0.94 -16.03
C ILE A 373 -14.23 -0.41 -15.64
N ARG A 374 -13.68 -0.81 -14.49
CA ARG A 374 -12.38 -0.32 -14.01
C ARG A 374 -11.26 -0.71 -14.97
N GLY A 375 -10.45 0.27 -15.34
CA GLY A 375 -9.36 0.14 -16.32
C GLY A 375 -9.80 0.46 -17.75
N SER A 376 -11.10 0.58 -18.01
CA SER A 376 -11.62 0.98 -19.32
C SER A 376 -11.45 2.49 -19.54
N PRO A 377 -11.37 2.96 -20.81
CA PRO A 377 -11.29 4.38 -21.12
C PRO A 377 -12.45 5.19 -20.54
N ALA A 378 -12.20 6.46 -20.20
CA ALA A 378 -13.19 7.36 -19.61
C ALA A 378 -14.51 7.44 -20.41
N GLU A 379 -14.45 7.42 -21.74
CA GLU A 379 -15.65 7.47 -22.60
C GLU A 379 -16.54 6.22 -22.43
N GLU A 380 -15.94 5.04 -22.38
CA GLU A 380 -16.64 3.77 -22.17
C GLU A 380 -17.26 3.72 -20.76
N ARG A 381 -16.49 4.15 -19.74
CA ARG A 381 -17.00 4.28 -18.37
C ARG A 381 -18.23 5.17 -18.32
N LEU A 382 -18.18 6.33 -18.99
CA LEU A 382 -19.29 7.27 -19.03
C LEU A 382 -20.52 6.69 -19.76
N ALA A 383 -20.33 5.97 -20.87
CA ALA A 383 -21.40 5.32 -21.60
C ALA A 383 -22.13 4.28 -20.74
N VAL A 384 -21.38 3.42 -20.05
CA VAL A 384 -21.93 2.42 -19.13
C VAL A 384 -22.66 3.08 -17.96
N ARG A 385 -22.07 4.14 -17.37
CA ARG A 385 -22.71 4.87 -16.28
C ARG A 385 -24.04 5.50 -16.69
N LYS A 386 -24.10 6.12 -17.88
CA LYS A 386 -25.36 6.67 -18.42
C LYS A 386 -26.44 5.60 -18.59
N ALA A 387 -26.07 4.41 -19.08
CA ALA A 387 -27.00 3.33 -19.34
C ALA A 387 -27.47 2.59 -18.07
N ARG A 388 -26.56 2.36 -17.11
CA ARG A 388 -26.80 1.47 -15.96
C ARG A 388 -26.78 2.19 -14.61
N THR A 389 -25.80 3.07 -14.38
CA THR A 389 -25.60 3.72 -13.07
C THR A 389 -26.61 4.84 -12.83
N VAL A 390 -26.90 5.69 -13.83
CA VAL A 390 -27.82 6.82 -13.70
C VAL A 390 -29.24 6.38 -13.28
N PRO A 391 -29.86 5.34 -13.89
CA PRO A 391 -31.14 4.81 -13.40
C PRO A 391 -31.12 4.33 -11.95
N LEU A 392 -30.03 3.67 -11.53
CA LEU A 392 -29.88 3.19 -10.14
C LEU A 392 -29.69 4.34 -9.15
N MET A 393 -28.93 5.36 -9.53
CA MET A 393 -28.79 6.59 -8.73
C MET A 393 -30.16 7.27 -8.58
N GLN A 394 -30.93 7.42 -9.65
CA GLN A 394 -32.27 8.00 -9.59
C GLN A 394 -33.22 7.19 -8.69
N SER A 395 -33.21 5.85 -8.83
CA SER A 395 -33.99 4.96 -7.96
C SER A 395 -33.58 5.08 -6.49
N LEU A 396 -32.29 5.19 -6.21
CA LEU A 396 -31.78 5.43 -4.85
C LEU A 396 -32.25 6.78 -4.30
N TYR A 397 -32.24 7.84 -5.11
CA TYR A 397 -32.72 9.17 -4.70
C TYR A 397 -34.19 9.14 -4.25
N GLU A 398 -35.06 8.63 -5.11
CA GLU A 398 -36.50 8.56 -4.87
C GLU A 398 -36.81 7.69 -3.65
N TRP A 399 -36.12 6.55 -3.52
CA TRP A 399 -36.26 5.68 -2.38
C TRP A 399 -35.82 6.38 -1.08
N LEU A 400 -34.67 7.08 -1.07
CA LEU A 400 -34.21 7.84 0.09
C LEU A 400 -35.21 8.93 0.49
N GLN A 401 -35.75 9.68 -0.47
CA GLN A 401 -36.78 10.70 -0.21
C GLN A 401 -38.05 10.08 0.38
N GLY A 402 -38.49 8.93 -0.15
CA GLY A 402 -39.62 8.17 0.39
C GLY A 402 -39.39 7.76 1.84
N GLN A 403 -38.22 7.21 2.18
CA GLN A 403 -37.88 6.85 3.57
C GLN A 403 -37.79 8.06 4.50
N MET A 404 -37.33 9.22 4.00
CA MET A 404 -37.25 10.45 4.80
C MET A 404 -38.63 10.97 5.23
N SER A 405 -39.73 10.57 4.58
CA SER A 405 -41.10 10.92 4.98
C SER A 405 -41.61 10.12 6.17
N THR A 406 -41.08 8.92 6.40
CA THR A 406 -41.51 7.99 7.45
C THR A 406 -40.56 7.99 8.65
N LEU A 407 -39.27 8.26 8.43
CA LEU A 407 -38.26 8.29 9.47
C LEU A 407 -38.41 9.54 10.36
N SER A 408 -38.26 9.35 11.66
CA SER A 408 -38.10 10.47 12.59
C SER A 408 -36.85 11.28 12.22
N ARG A 409 -37.00 12.60 12.13
CA ARG A 409 -35.92 13.56 11.80
C ARG A 409 -34.68 13.43 12.70
N HIS A 410 -34.87 12.95 13.93
CA HIS A 410 -33.79 12.80 14.91
C HIS A 410 -33.10 11.43 14.85
N SER A 411 -33.62 10.49 14.07
CA SER A 411 -33.01 9.17 13.92
C SER A 411 -31.64 9.27 13.24
N ASP A 412 -30.72 8.40 13.65
CA ASP A 412 -29.38 8.37 13.06
C ASP A 412 -29.43 7.97 11.57
N THR A 413 -30.39 7.13 11.17
CA THR A 413 -30.65 6.81 9.76
C THR A 413 -31.06 8.05 8.96
N ALA A 414 -31.99 8.86 9.47
CA ALA A 414 -32.40 10.11 8.80
C ALA A 414 -31.23 11.09 8.67
N LYS A 415 -30.34 11.19 9.68
CA LYS A 415 -29.12 12.01 9.59
C LYS A 415 -28.17 11.50 8.50
N ALA A 416 -27.98 10.19 8.38
CA ALA A 416 -27.14 9.58 7.35
C ALA A 416 -27.70 9.85 5.93
N PHE A 417 -29.02 9.70 5.75
CA PHE A 417 -29.69 9.98 4.48
C PHE A 417 -29.67 11.47 4.14
N THR A 418 -29.88 12.35 5.12
CA THR A 418 -29.77 13.80 4.94
C THR A 418 -28.38 14.19 4.46
N TYR A 419 -27.33 13.59 5.02
CA TYR A 419 -25.97 13.83 4.54
C TYR A 419 -25.80 13.44 3.07
N LEU A 420 -26.28 12.25 2.69
CA LEU A 420 -26.19 11.75 1.32
C LEU A 420 -26.96 12.64 0.34
N LEU A 421 -28.20 13.03 0.68
CA LEU A 421 -29.04 13.92 -0.12
C LEU A 421 -28.45 15.32 -0.25
N LYS A 422 -27.81 15.85 0.80
CA LYS A 422 -27.14 17.17 0.75
C LYS A 422 -25.97 17.18 -0.24
N GLN A 423 -25.33 16.04 -0.46
CA GLN A 423 -24.17 15.87 -1.35
C GLN A 423 -24.57 15.30 -2.71
N TRP A 424 -25.89 15.23 -3.02
CA TRP A 424 -26.39 14.45 -4.15
C TRP A 424 -25.80 14.88 -5.50
N ASP A 425 -25.70 16.19 -5.75
CA ASP A 425 -25.15 16.70 -7.01
C ASP A 425 -23.68 16.31 -7.20
N ALA A 426 -22.84 16.60 -6.19
CA ALA A 426 -21.43 16.21 -6.18
C ALA A 426 -21.23 14.68 -6.21
N LEU A 427 -22.14 13.90 -5.62
CA LEU A 427 -22.14 12.42 -5.70
C LEU A 427 -22.54 11.91 -7.09
N ASN A 428 -23.19 12.73 -7.92
CA ASN A 428 -23.53 12.38 -9.30
C ASN A 428 -22.48 12.83 -10.31
N GLU A 429 -21.44 13.57 -9.89
CA GLU A 429 -20.41 14.06 -10.81
C GLU A 429 -19.69 12.90 -11.54
N TYR A 430 -19.46 11.77 -10.88
CA TYR A 430 -18.89 10.59 -11.55
C TYR A 430 -19.81 10.00 -12.63
N CYS A 431 -21.12 10.19 -12.55
CA CYS A 431 -22.05 9.78 -13.60
C CYS A 431 -22.03 10.73 -14.80
N ARG A 432 -21.53 11.95 -14.63
CA ARG A 432 -21.39 12.98 -15.68
C ARG A 432 -20.02 12.97 -16.33
N ASN A 433 -19.01 12.48 -15.62
CA ASN A 433 -17.61 12.48 -16.06
C ASN A 433 -16.94 11.12 -15.89
N GLY A 434 -16.48 10.53 -17.00
CA GLY A 434 -15.81 9.22 -17.03
C GLY A 434 -14.46 9.12 -16.32
N TRP A 435 -13.81 10.26 -16.05
CA TRP A 435 -12.52 10.32 -15.33
C TRP A 435 -12.69 10.24 -13.82
N VAL A 436 -13.85 10.64 -13.29
CA VAL A 436 -14.13 10.70 -11.86
C VAL A 436 -14.43 9.31 -11.33
N GLU A 437 -13.86 9.00 -10.15
CA GLU A 437 -14.09 7.73 -9.48
C GLU A 437 -15.38 7.81 -8.66
N ILE A 438 -15.96 6.67 -8.29
CA ILE A 438 -17.10 6.66 -7.35
C ILE A 438 -16.68 7.10 -5.92
N ASP A 439 -15.39 6.97 -5.58
CA ASP A 439 -14.87 7.33 -4.26
C ASP A 439 -13.43 7.85 -4.26
N ASN A 440 -13.03 8.35 -3.09
CA ASN A 440 -11.74 8.97 -2.82
C ASN A 440 -10.71 7.97 -2.23
N ASN A 441 -10.88 6.67 -2.43
CA ASN A 441 -10.03 5.65 -1.78
C ASN A 441 -8.55 5.74 -2.20
N LEU A 442 -8.25 6.29 -3.38
CA LEU A 442 -6.86 6.54 -3.82
C LEU A 442 -6.14 7.48 -2.84
N CYS A 443 -6.82 8.53 -2.38
CA CYS A 443 -6.30 9.46 -1.37
C CYS A 443 -6.15 8.79 0.00
N GLU A 444 -7.17 8.04 0.45
CA GLU A 444 -7.12 7.31 1.72
C GLU A 444 -5.96 6.31 1.74
N ASN A 445 -5.71 5.60 0.64
CA ASN A 445 -4.61 4.66 0.49
C ASN A 445 -3.25 5.36 0.56
N ALA A 446 -3.11 6.52 -0.08
CA ALA A 446 -1.91 7.34 0.02
C ALA A 446 -1.64 7.80 1.45
N LEU A 447 -2.66 8.18 2.23
CA LEU A 447 -2.52 8.58 3.63
C LEU A 447 -2.10 7.45 4.58
N ARG A 448 -2.31 6.17 4.23
CA ARG A 448 -1.96 5.04 5.11
C ARG A 448 -0.48 5.00 5.45
N VAL A 449 0.40 5.40 4.52
CA VAL A 449 1.86 5.47 4.76
C VAL A 449 2.19 6.47 5.87
N VAL A 450 1.51 7.61 5.90
CA VAL A 450 1.67 8.63 6.95
C VAL A 450 1.09 8.12 8.27
N ALA A 451 -0.07 7.45 8.22
CA ALA A 451 -0.74 6.92 9.40
C ALA A 451 0.09 5.86 10.14
N LEU A 452 0.82 5.00 9.41
CA LEU A 452 1.77 4.04 9.98
C LEU A 452 2.98 4.76 10.57
N GLY A 453 3.56 5.71 9.84
CA GLY A 453 4.69 6.49 10.30
C GLY A 453 4.43 7.24 11.60
N ARG A 454 3.34 8.00 11.68
CA ARG A 454 3.03 8.83 12.88
C ARG A 454 2.85 8.01 14.16
N ARG A 455 2.47 6.73 14.04
CA ARG A 455 2.41 5.80 15.19
C ARG A 455 3.80 5.43 15.70
N ASN A 456 4.83 5.47 14.85
CA ASN A 456 6.18 5.04 15.19
C ASN A 456 7.07 6.16 15.72
N TYR A 457 7.01 7.37 15.15
CA TYR A 457 7.82 8.52 15.61
C TYR A 457 7.05 9.55 16.43
N MET A 458 5.74 9.35 16.66
CA MET A 458 4.85 10.07 17.59
C MET A 458 4.58 11.56 17.27
N PHE A 459 5.57 12.32 16.79
CA PHE A 459 5.46 13.75 16.48
C PHE A 459 6.52 14.23 15.48
N PHE A 460 6.26 15.37 14.85
CA PHE A 460 7.25 16.19 14.16
C PHE A 460 7.91 17.19 15.13
N GLY A 461 9.20 17.47 14.93
CA GLY A 461 9.96 18.34 15.82
C GLY A 461 9.64 19.83 15.69
N SER A 462 9.15 20.23 14.52
CA SER A 462 8.85 21.62 14.14
C SER A 462 7.96 21.62 12.88
N ASP A 463 7.48 22.80 12.45
CA ASP A 463 6.83 22.96 11.14
C ASP A 463 7.77 22.56 10.00
N GLY A 464 9.03 23.00 10.02
CA GLY A 464 10.02 22.63 8.99
C GLY A 464 10.26 21.12 8.89
N GLY A 465 10.17 20.39 10.01
CA GLY A 465 10.18 18.93 9.99
C GLY A 465 8.93 18.32 9.35
N GLY A 466 7.78 18.98 9.47
CA GLY A 466 6.55 18.63 8.77
C GLY A 466 6.63 18.89 7.26
N GLU A 467 7.20 20.02 6.85
CA GLU A 467 7.47 20.35 5.44
C GLU A 467 8.45 19.35 4.81
N SER A 468 9.55 19.06 5.48
CA SER A 468 10.52 18.05 5.03
C SER A 468 9.87 16.67 4.90
N ALA A 469 8.97 16.31 5.82
CA ALA A 469 8.20 15.07 5.71
C ALA A 469 7.28 15.06 4.48
N ALA A 470 6.62 16.18 4.18
CA ALA A 470 5.75 16.31 3.01
C ALA A 470 6.53 16.10 1.70
N VAL A 471 7.73 16.68 1.59
CA VAL A 471 8.65 16.45 0.45
C VAL A 471 8.95 14.96 0.29
N MET A 472 9.41 14.31 1.36
CA MET A 472 9.81 12.89 1.31
C MET A 472 8.63 11.97 0.98
N TYR A 473 7.47 12.20 1.59
CA TYR A 473 6.27 11.39 1.33
C TYR A 473 5.79 11.53 -0.11
N SER A 474 5.89 12.72 -0.70
CA SER A 474 5.49 12.96 -2.10
C SER A 474 6.36 12.20 -3.08
N LEU A 475 7.68 12.33 -2.93
CA LEU A 475 8.65 11.71 -3.85
C LEU A 475 8.65 10.18 -3.72
N ILE A 476 8.68 9.65 -2.50
CA ILE A 476 8.64 8.19 -2.24
C ILE A 476 7.30 7.61 -2.67
N GLY A 477 6.19 8.28 -2.33
CA GLY A 477 4.85 7.83 -2.71
C GLY A 477 4.70 7.75 -4.22
N SER A 478 5.21 8.75 -4.95
CA SER A 478 5.17 8.77 -6.42
C SER A 478 6.07 7.69 -7.04
N CYS A 479 7.24 7.37 -6.46
CA CYS A 479 8.03 6.21 -6.89
C CYS A 479 7.21 4.91 -6.78
N LYS A 480 6.60 4.67 -5.60
CA LYS A 480 5.80 3.47 -5.34
C LYS A 480 4.61 3.33 -6.28
N LEU A 481 3.92 4.44 -6.59
CA LEU A 481 2.77 4.43 -7.50
C LEU A 481 3.15 3.99 -8.93
N ASN A 482 4.41 4.23 -9.34
CA ASN A 482 4.93 3.87 -10.66
C ASN A 482 5.77 2.58 -10.66
N GLY A 483 5.79 1.82 -9.55
CA GLY A 483 6.57 0.58 -9.47
C GLY A 483 8.10 0.78 -9.47
N ILE A 484 8.56 1.98 -9.13
CA ILE A 484 9.98 2.34 -9.12
C ILE A 484 10.52 2.13 -7.71
N GLU A 485 11.66 1.43 -7.60
CA GLU A 485 12.33 1.21 -6.32
C GLU A 485 12.83 2.56 -5.76
N PRO A 486 12.24 3.09 -4.68
CA PRO A 486 12.48 4.48 -4.29
C PRO A 486 13.87 4.72 -3.70
N GLU A 487 14.52 3.73 -3.07
CA GLU A 487 15.88 3.90 -2.53
C GLU A 487 16.90 4.13 -3.66
N THR A 488 16.83 3.33 -4.72
CA THR A 488 17.67 3.39 -5.92
C THR A 488 17.45 4.71 -6.66
N TRP A 489 16.20 5.13 -6.81
CA TRP A 489 15.87 6.43 -7.39
C TRP A 489 16.42 7.58 -6.53
N LEU A 490 16.21 7.56 -5.20
CA LEU A 490 16.76 8.58 -4.29
C LEU A 490 18.30 8.62 -4.36
N ARG A 491 18.97 7.47 -4.40
CA ARG A 491 20.43 7.39 -4.55
C ARG A 491 20.92 8.14 -5.79
N HIS A 492 20.26 7.90 -6.92
CA HIS A 492 20.58 8.59 -8.17
C HIS A 492 20.30 10.09 -8.06
N VAL A 493 19.08 10.49 -7.68
CA VAL A 493 18.69 11.90 -7.60
C VAL A 493 19.58 12.69 -6.65
N ILE A 494 19.82 12.18 -5.43
CA ILE A 494 20.69 12.83 -4.44
C ILE A 494 22.14 12.98 -4.95
N SER A 495 22.60 12.09 -5.83
CA SER A 495 23.95 12.17 -6.39
C SER A 495 24.12 13.28 -7.45
N VAL A 496 23.03 13.71 -8.10
CA VAL A 496 23.10 14.66 -9.22
C VAL A 496 22.38 15.98 -8.97
N ILE A 497 21.43 16.04 -8.03
CA ILE A 497 20.48 17.16 -7.86
C ILE A 497 21.16 18.53 -7.73
N ASN A 498 22.26 18.63 -6.99
CA ASN A 498 22.98 19.90 -6.78
C ASN A 498 23.71 20.42 -8.02
N THR A 499 23.98 19.54 -8.99
CA THR A 499 24.67 19.87 -10.24
C THR A 499 23.75 19.81 -11.46
N TRP A 500 22.51 19.38 -11.27
CA TRP A 500 21.55 19.24 -12.35
C TRP A 500 21.05 20.62 -12.79
N PRO A 501 20.87 20.89 -14.10
CA PRO A 501 20.35 22.16 -14.56
C PRO A 501 18.95 22.44 -14.00
N ALA A 502 18.76 23.62 -13.39
CA ALA A 502 17.52 23.98 -12.69
C ALA A 502 16.28 23.88 -13.61
N ASN A 503 16.40 24.25 -14.88
CA ASN A 503 15.35 24.18 -15.89
C ASN A 503 15.05 22.75 -16.41
N ARG A 504 15.82 21.75 -15.96
CA ARG A 504 15.70 20.33 -16.35
C ARG A 504 15.40 19.42 -15.18
N VAL A 505 15.08 19.96 -13.99
CA VAL A 505 14.81 19.16 -12.78
C VAL A 505 13.65 18.19 -12.98
N LYS A 506 12.65 18.52 -13.82
CA LYS A 506 11.55 17.61 -14.18
C LYS A 506 12.01 16.27 -14.78
N GLU A 507 13.20 16.21 -15.37
CA GLU A 507 13.79 14.96 -15.90
C GLU A 507 14.16 13.98 -14.78
N LEU A 508 14.26 14.45 -13.54
CA LEU A 508 14.54 13.63 -12.36
C LEU A 508 13.25 13.09 -11.69
N LEU A 509 12.05 13.43 -12.19
CA LEU A 509 10.81 12.86 -11.69
C LEU A 509 10.83 11.33 -11.82
N PRO A 510 10.18 10.58 -10.90
CA PRO A 510 10.34 9.14 -10.80
C PRO A 510 10.28 8.40 -12.16
N TRP A 511 9.23 8.63 -12.93
CA TRP A 511 8.97 7.98 -14.22
C TRP A 511 9.88 8.41 -15.38
N ASN A 512 10.69 9.45 -15.21
CA ASN A 512 11.62 9.91 -16.24
C ASN A 512 13.03 9.32 -16.08
N VAL A 513 13.34 8.77 -14.90
CA VAL A 513 14.65 8.16 -14.62
C VAL A 513 14.65 6.71 -15.09
N THR A 514 15.15 6.46 -16.29
CA THR A 514 15.49 5.10 -16.74
C THR A 514 16.65 4.59 -15.88
N GLN A 515 16.37 3.63 -15.00
CA GLN A 515 17.42 3.03 -14.19
C GLN A 515 18.42 2.30 -15.10
N SER A 516 19.61 2.87 -15.28
CA SER A 516 20.77 2.06 -15.66
C SER A 516 21.04 1.13 -14.49
N VAL A 517 20.63 -0.12 -14.60
CA VAL A 517 21.01 -1.17 -13.65
C VAL A 517 22.54 -1.30 -13.76
N ASN A 518 23.26 -0.70 -12.81
CA ASN A 518 24.69 -0.93 -12.61
C ASN A 518 24.90 -1.90 -11.47
#